data_AF-A0A7Y7NU36-F1
#
_entry.id   AF-A0A7Y7NU36-F1
#
_cell.length_a   1.000
_cell.length_b   1.000
_cell.length_c   1.000
_cell.angle_alpha   90.00
_cell.angle_beta   90.00
_cell.angle_gamma   90.00
#
_symmetry.space_group_name_H-M   'P 1'
#
loop_
_entity.id
_entity.type
_entity.pdbx_description
1 polymer ?
#
loop_
_entity_poly.entity_id
_entity_poly.type
_entity_poly.pdbx_seq_one_letter_code
_entity_poly.pdbx_strand_id
1 'polypeptide(L)'
;MKKIFFALYVFMLVIASNLKAEQYSINSKIAVSCSFEIKSDSTYFQAKYFDLLRSYILQNGKVENVNASSRLDKPIYVEYHIISFKGVDLIVDNSDRIYFNDSKQKLHLGNILMENKKSVRVESNNESDSKIVYNTYCEILKKLSK
;
A
#
# COMPACT_ATOMS: atom_id res chain seq x y z
N MET A 1 28.06 -2.29 -49.83
CA MET A 1 26.73 -1.93 -49.29
C MET A 1 26.50 -2.45 -47.86
N LYS A 2 27.42 -2.21 -46.91
CA LYS A 2 27.27 -2.68 -45.50
C LYS A 2 27.36 -1.56 -44.46
N LYS A 3 27.85 -0.36 -44.82
CA LYS A 3 28.05 0.76 -43.88
C LYS A 3 26.77 1.57 -43.62
N ILE A 4 25.82 1.58 -44.55
CA ILE A 4 24.55 2.33 -44.43
C ILE A 4 23.58 1.67 -43.44
N PHE A 5 23.55 0.33 -43.41
CA PHE A 5 22.70 -0.42 -42.48
C PHE A 5 23.11 -0.26 -41.00
N PHE A 6 24.41 -0.09 -40.73
CA PHE A 6 24.89 0.10 -39.36
C PHE A 6 24.50 1.47 -38.80
N ALA A 7 24.54 2.52 -39.62
CA ALA A 7 24.12 3.87 -39.22
C ALA A 7 22.61 3.94 -38.89
N LEU A 8 21.77 3.26 -39.69
CA LEU A 8 20.33 3.15 -39.43
C LEU A 8 20.01 2.35 -38.16
N TYR A 9 20.78 1.28 -37.88
CA TYR A 9 20.62 0.49 -36.67
C TYR A 9 21.00 1.27 -35.40
N VAL A 10 22.10 2.04 -35.44
CA VAL A 10 22.51 2.90 -34.33
C VAL A 10 21.53 4.05 -34.12
N PHE A 11 20.98 4.65 -35.19
CA PHE A 11 19.97 5.71 -35.09
C PHE A 11 18.66 5.19 -34.46
N MET A 12 18.21 3.99 -34.85
CA MET A 12 17.05 3.33 -34.22
C MET A 12 17.28 3.02 -32.73
N LEU A 13 18.47 2.60 -32.35
CA LEU A 13 18.84 2.36 -30.95
C LEU A 13 18.82 3.65 -30.12
N VAL A 14 19.33 4.76 -30.67
CA VAL A 14 19.34 6.07 -29.98
C VAL A 14 17.91 6.60 -29.78
N ILE A 15 17.02 6.43 -30.77
CA ILE A 15 15.60 6.80 -30.63
C ILE A 15 14.92 5.93 -29.56
N ALA A 16 15.17 4.61 -29.54
CA ALA A 16 14.59 3.70 -28.55
C ALA A 16 15.08 4.02 -27.12
N SER A 17 16.34 4.41 -26.94
CA SER A 17 16.85 4.84 -25.63
C SER A 17 16.28 6.19 -25.18
N ASN A 18 16.07 7.15 -26.10
CA ASN A 18 15.46 8.44 -25.76
C ASN A 18 13.96 8.30 -25.42
N LEU A 19 13.22 7.46 -26.13
CA LEU A 19 11.82 7.13 -25.79
C LEU A 19 11.72 6.45 -24.41
N LYS A 20 12.65 5.55 -24.09
CA LYS A 20 12.69 4.89 -22.78
C LYS A 20 13.09 5.87 -21.66
N ALA A 21 13.95 6.86 -21.95
CA ALA A 21 14.30 7.91 -21.00
C ALA A 21 13.14 8.89 -20.75
N GLU A 22 12.36 9.25 -21.79
CA GLU A 22 11.14 10.06 -21.61
C GLU A 22 10.07 9.30 -20.83
N GLN A 23 9.91 7.99 -21.03
CA GLN A 23 8.94 7.19 -20.29
C GLN A 23 9.31 7.04 -18.80
N TYR A 24 10.61 7.10 -18.45
CA TYR A 24 11.07 7.13 -17.06
C TYR A 24 11.05 8.53 -16.42
N SER A 25 11.11 9.62 -17.20
CA SER A 25 11.09 10.99 -16.68
C SER A 25 9.67 11.54 -16.40
N ILE A 26 8.61 10.85 -16.82
CA ILE A 26 7.22 11.29 -16.58
C ILE A 26 6.64 10.66 -15.29
N ASN A 27 7.21 9.55 -14.80
CA ASN A 27 6.75 8.88 -13.57
C ASN A 27 7.35 9.44 -12.27
N SER A 28 8.18 10.48 -12.33
CA SER A 28 8.65 11.22 -11.15
C SER A 28 7.80 12.45 -10.83
N LYS A 29 6.66 12.65 -11.51
CA LYS A 29 5.67 13.63 -11.08
C LYS A 29 4.97 13.13 -9.83
N ILE A 30 5.63 13.42 -8.71
CA ILE A 30 5.06 13.74 -7.40
C ILE A 30 3.93 12.77 -7.05
N ALA A 31 4.25 11.73 -6.28
CA ALA A 31 3.26 11.13 -5.38
C ALA A 31 2.81 12.24 -4.43
N VAL A 32 1.86 13.06 -4.90
CA VAL A 32 1.06 13.94 -4.08
C VAL A 32 0.27 12.94 -3.26
N SER A 33 0.77 12.65 -2.05
CA SER A 33 -0.07 12.04 -1.03
C SER A 33 -1.27 12.98 -0.93
N CYS A 34 -2.41 12.58 -1.49
CA CYS A 34 -3.65 13.30 -1.27
C CYS A 34 -3.94 13.17 0.22
N SER A 35 -3.53 14.16 1.01
CA SER A 35 -4.04 14.39 2.33
C SER A 35 -5.49 14.85 2.14
N PHE A 36 -6.37 13.90 1.88
CA PHE A 36 -7.79 14.14 1.92
C PHE A 36 -8.12 14.47 3.38
N GLU A 37 -8.45 15.74 3.66
CA GLU A 37 -8.98 16.14 4.97
C GLU A 37 -10.35 15.49 5.12
N ILE A 38 -10.35 14.26 5.64
CA ILE A 38 -11.58 13.63 6.09
C ILE A 38 -12.02 14.43 7.31
N LYS A 39 -13.03 15.28 7.14
CA LYS A 39 -13.86 15.81 8.23
C LYS A 39 -14.57 14.62 8.90
N SER A 40 -13.81 13.87 9.70
CA SER A 40 -14.24 12.69 10.39
C SER A 40 -14.61 13.04 11.82
N ASP A 41 -15.65 12.39 12.31
CA ASP A 41 -15.85 12.19 13.72
C ASP A 41 -14.55 11.60 14.30
N SER A 42 -13.76 12.45 14.97
CA SER A 42 -12.33 12.26 15.31
C SER A 42 -12.03 11.04 16.19
N THR A 43 -13.06 10.37 16.66
CA THR A 43 -12.96 9.35 17.71
C THR A 43 -12.10 8.18 17.27
N TYR A 44 -12.38 7.55 16.13
CA TYR A 44 -11.65 6.33 15.69
C TYR A 44 -10.23 6.56 15.20
N PHE A 45 -9.82 7.82 15.01
CA PHE A 45 -8.48 8.20 14.53
C PHE A 45 -7.48 8.48 15.67
N GLN A 46 -7.83 8.07 16.88
CA GLN A 46 -6.93 8.07 18.04
C GLN A 46 -6.13 6.76 18.11
N ALA A 47 -4.91 6.82 18.66
CA ALA A 47 -4.00 5.67 18.78
C ALA A 47 -4.66 4.42 19.40
N LYS A 48 -5.49 4.60 20.44
CA LYS A 48 -6.16 3.48 21.13
C LYS A 48 -7.00 2.59 20.20
N TYR A 49 -7.61 3.16 19.17
CA TYR A 49 -8.44 2.39 18.23
C TYR A 49 -7.59 1.69 17.18
N PHE A 50 -6.48 2.29 16.77
CA PHE A 50 -5.49 1.58 15.97
C PHE A 50 -4.96 0.37 16.71
N ASP A 51 -4.57 0.54 17.97
CA ASP A 51 -4.06 -0.56 18.80
C ASP A 51 -5.12 -1.64 19.02
N LEU A 52 -6.39 -1.25 19.22
CA LEU A 52 -7.51 -2.17 19.32
C LEU A 52 -7.65 -3.03 18.05
N LEU A 53 -7.70 -2.40 16.87
CA LEU A 53 -7.85 -3.13 15.62
C LEU A 53 -6.61 -3.97 15.31
N ARG A 54 -5.41 -3.41 15.45
CA ARG A 54 -4.15 -4.13 15.21
C ARG A 54 -4.06 -5.37 16.11
N SER A 55 -4.37 -5.24 17.40
CA SER A 55 -4.37 -6.36 18.34
C SER A 55 -5.40 -7.42 17.96
N TYR A 56 -6.60 -6.99 17.55
CA TYR A 56 -7.61 -7.92 17.06
C TYR A 56 -7.14 -8.71 15.83
N ILE A 57 -6.49 -8.06 14.86
CA ILE A 57 -5.94 -8.73 13.66
C ILE A 57 -4.84 -9.71 14.06
N LEU A 58 -3.91 -9.32 14.94
CA LEU A 58 -2.83 -10.20 15.42
C LEU A 58 -3.36 -11.45 16.17
N GLN A 59 -4.50 -11.34 16.85
CA GLN A 59 -5.07 -12.44 17.63
C GLN A 59 -5.96 -13.38 16.81
N ASN A 60 -6.63 -12.85 15.78
CA ASN A 60 -7.68 -13.57 15.05
C ASN A 60 -7.37 -13.76 13.56
N GLY A 61 -6.28 -13.16 13.07
CA GLY A 61 -5.88 -13.21 11.68
C GLY A 61 -5.31 -14.56 11.26
N LYS A 62 -5.49 -14.88 9.98
CA LYS A 62 -4.73 -15.94 9.33
C LYS A 62 -3.28 -15.48 9.23
N VAL A 63 -2.35 -16.33 9.65
CA VAL A 63 -0.91 -16.08 9.57
C VAL A 63 -0.36 -16.52 8.22
N GLU A 64 0.40 -15.64 7.58
CA GLU A 64 1.15 -15.92 6.34
C GLU A 64 2.61 -15.49 6.49
N ASN A 65 3.54 -16.33 6.03
CA ASN A 65 4.98 -16.03 6.06
C ASN A 65 5.48 -15.82 4.64
N VAL A 66 6.02 -14.63 4.35
CA VAL A 66 6.44 -14.23 3.01
C VAL A 66 7.94 -13.94 2.99
N ASN A 67 8.67 -14.50 2.03
CA ASN A 67 10.07 -14.14 1.81
C ASN A 67 10.15 -12.76 1.13
N ALA A 68 10.54 -11.74 1.89
CA ALA A 68 10.76 -10.37 1.43
C ALA A 68 12.17 -10.16 0.81
N SER A 69 13.01 -11.18 0.82
CA SER A 69 14.33 -11.12 0.18
C SER A 69 14.23 -11.41 -1.32
N SER A 70 14.91 -10.59 -2.13
CA SER A 70 15.14 -10.90 -3.55
C SER A 70 16.17 -12.02 -3.75
N ARG A 71 16.83 -12.44 -2.68
CA ARG A 71 17.88 -13.47 -2.66
C ARG A 71 17.34 -14.77 -2.05
N LEU A 72 17.37 -15.84 -2.83
CA LEU A 72 16.96 -17.17 -2.36
C LEU A 72 17.94 -17.77 -1.33
N ASP A 73 19.23 -17.41 -1.41
CA ASP A 73 20.27 -17.90 -0.50
C ASP A 73 20.28 -17.19 0.86
N LYS A 74 19.52 -16.09 0.99
CA LYS A 74 19.39 -15.30 2.21
C LYS A 74 17.93 -14.85 2.37
N PRO A 75 17.01 -15.78 2.68
CA PRO A 75 15.60 -15.43 2.84
C PRO A 75 15.41 -14.52 4.06
N ILE A 76 14.49 -13.55 3.93
CA ILE A 76 14.04 -12.70 5.03
C ILE A 76 12.53 -12.90 5.09
N TYR A 77 12.06 -13.61 6.12
CA TYR A 77 10.63 -13.87 6.26
C TYR A 77 9.96 -12.74 7.04
N VAL A 78 8.85 -12.26 6.49
CA VAL A 78 7.92 -11.34 7.16
C VAL A 78 6.65 -12.12 7.47
N GLU A 79 6.23 -12.07 8.72
CA GLU A 79 4.97 -12.63 9.18
C GLU A 79 3.86 -11.59 9.04
N TYR A 80 2.81 -11.96 8.32
CA TYR A 80 1.61 -11.16 8.13
C TYR A 80 0.43 -11.82 8.82
N HIS A 81 -0.40 -11.02 9.48
CA HIS A 81 -1.68 -11.43 10.04
C HIS A 81 -2.80 -10.79 9.24
N ILE A 82 -3.73 -11.60 8.74
CA ILE A 82 -4.71 -11.19 7.75
C ILE A 82 -6.12 -11.51 8.22
N ILE A 83 -7.01 -10.52 8.21
CA ILE A 83 -8.46 -10.72 8.29
C ILE A 83 -9.14 -10.14 7.05
N SER A 84 -10.23 -10.76 6.60
CA SER A 84 -11.04 -10.20 5.52
C SER A 84 -12.32 -9.59 6.09
N PHE A 85 -12.61 -8.36 5.72
CA PHE A 85 -13.82 -7.64 6.11
C PHE A 85 -14.47 -7.00 4.90
N LYS A 86 -15.70 -7.42 4.57
CA LYS A 86 -16.49 -6.88 3.43
C LYS A 86 -15.72 -6.83 2.09
N GLY A 87 -14.87 -7.82 1.83
CA GLY A 87 -14.08 -7.89 0.60
C GLY A 87 -12.81 -7.04 0.60
N VAL A 88 -12.39 -6.54 1.76
CA VAL A 88 -11.10 -5.90 1.98
C VAL A 88 -10.29 -6.75 2.96
N ASP A 89 -9.07 -7.09 2.60
CA ASP A 89 -8.10 -7.73 3.48
C ASP A 89 -7.39 -6.65 4.29
N LEU A 90 -7.49 -6.75 5.62
CA LEU A 90 -6.74 -5.95 6.57
C LEU A 90 -5.55 -6.78 7.04
N ILE A 91 -4.36 -6.23 6.84
CA ILE A 91 -3.10 -6.94 7.02
C ILE A 91 -2.25 -6.15 8.01
N VAL A 92 -1.62 -6.85 8.96
CA VAL A 92 -0.66 -6.26 9.89
C VAL A 92 0.60 -7.10 9.94
N ASP A 93 1.72 -6.43 10.15
CA ASP A 93 3.02 -7.01 10.44
C ASP A 93 3.62 -6.32 11.68
N ASN A 94 4.95 -6.37 11.81
CA ASN A 94 5.68 -5.72 12.89
C ASN A 94 5.80 -4.18 12.73
N SER A 95 5.18 -3.60 11.70
CA SER A 95 5.17 -2.15 11.50
C SER A 95 3.99 -1.46 12.20
N ASP A 96 4.11 -0.13 12.28
CA ASP A 96 3.08 0.80 12.77
C ASP A 96 2.04 1.12 11.67
N ARG A 97 1.63 0.09 10.92
CA ARG A 97 0.73 0.20 9.77
C ARG A 97 -0.30 -0.92 9.74
N ILE A 98 -1.48 -0.61 9.22
CA ILE A 98 -2.48 -1.58 8.81
C ILE A 98 -2.67 -1.40 7.31
N TYR A 99 -2.36 -2.43 6.53
CA TYR A 99 -2.50 -2.42 5.08
C TYR A 99 -3.90 -2.87 4.69
N PHE A 100 -4.46 -2.25 3.66
CA PHE A 100 -5.79 -2.56 3.12
C PHE A 100 -5.64 -2.96 1.66
N ASN A 101 -6.04 -4.18 1.34
CA ASN A 101 -6.02 -4.72 -0.01
C ASN A 101 -7.42 -5.18 -0.44
N ASP A 102 -7.76 -5.04 -1.71
CA ASP A 102 -8.96 -5.69 -2.27
C ASP A 102 -8.77 -7.22 -2.18
N SER A 103 -9.68 -7.92 -1.50
CA SER A 103 -9.54 -9.36 -1.24
C SER A 103 -9.56 -10.19 -2.53
N LYS A 104 -10.27 -9.74 -3.57
CA LYS A 104 -10.45 -10.47 -4.83
C LYS A 104 -9.31 -10.20 -5.80
N GLN A 105 -8.95 -8.94 -5.97
CA GLN A 105 -7.98 -8.49 -6.95
C GLN A 105 -6.55 -8.49 -6.39
N LYS A 106 -6.39 -8.60 -5.06
CA LYS A 106 -5.12 -8.47 -4.35
C LYS A 106 -4.40 -7.17 -4.67
N LEU A 107 -5.16 -6.13 -4.98
CA LEU A 107 -4.67 -4.79 -5.26
C LEU A 107 -4.59 -3.99 -3.96
N HIS A 108 -3.51 -3.23 -3.80
CA HIS A 108 -3.32 -2.36 -2.65
C HIS A 108 -4.22 -1.12 -2.74
N LEU A 109 -5.04 -0.90 -1.72
CA LEU A 109 -5.95 0.25 -1.62
C LEU A 109 -5.30 1.38 -0.81
N GLY A 110 -4.62 1.05 0.28
CA GLY A 110 -3.96 2.03 1.12
C GLY A 110 -3.65 1.51 2.51
N ASN A 111 -3.35 2.45 3.41
CA ASN A 111 -2.89 2.17 4.76
C ASN A 111 -3.59 3.05 5.78
N ILE A 112 -3.72 2.53 7.00
CA ILE A 112 -3.81 3.36 8.21
C ILE A 112 -2.43 3.34 8.88
N LEU A 113 -1.89 4.52 9.16
CA LEU A 113 -0.55 4.71 9.72
C LEU A 113 -0.65 5.33 11.12
N MET A 114 0.05 4.77 12.10
CA MET A 114 0.20 5.42 13.40
C MET A 114 1.19 6.59 13.30
N GLU A 115 0.77 7.76 13.78
CA GLU A 115 1.58 8.98 13.83
C GLU A 115 1.88 9.35 15.28
N ASN A 116 3.18 9.35 15.61
CA ASN A 116 3.70 9.79 16.91
C ASN A 116 3.00 9.15 18.13
N LYS A 117 2.48 7.92 17.99
CA LYS A 117 1.73 7.18 19.01
C LYS A 117 0.51 7.92 19.57
N LYS A 118 -0.05 8.88 18.83
CA LYS A 118 -1.15 9.74 19.30
C LYS A 118 -2.35 9.69 18.37
N SER A 119 -2.10 9.83 17.08
CA SER A 119 -3.11 9.86 16.04
C SER A 119 -2.80 8.85 14.96
N VAL A 120 -3.75 8.62 14.07
CA VAL A 120 -3.50 7.90 12.83
C VAL A 120 -3.88 8.74 11.64
N ARG A 121 -3.35 8.38 10.47
CA ARG A 121 -3.75 8.96 9.19
C ARG A 121 -4.09 7.89 8.16
N VAL A 122 -4.91 8.26 7.19
CA VAL A 122 -5.14 7.46 5.98
C VAL A 122 -4.07 7.82 4.94
N GLU A 123 -3.49 6.82 4.30
CA GLU A 123 -2.59 6.99 3.16
C GLU A 123 -3.09 6.11 2.00
N SER A 124 -3.36 6.70 0.84
CA SER A 124 -3.81 5.98 -0.35
C SER A 124 -3.35 6.69 -1.62
N ASN A 125 -3.39 5.97 -2.74
CA ASN A 125 -2.94 6.49 -4.05
C ASN A 125 -3.97 7.42 -4.71
N ASN A 126 -5.25 7.28 -4.37
CA ASN A 126 -6.33 8.11 -4.89
C ASN A 126 -7.46 8.30 -3.87
N GLU A 127 -8.38 9.21 -4.17
CA GLU A 127 -9.50 9.57 -3.28
C GLU A 127 -10.50 8.42 -3.09
N SER A 128 -10.76 7.63 -4.13
CA SER A 128 -11.68 6.49 -4.07
C SER A 128 -11.18 5.45 -3.06
N ASP A 129 -9.91 5.07 -3.16
CA ASP A 129 -9.30 4.10 -2.25
C ASP A 129 -9.21 4.66 -0.83
N SER A 130 -8.94 5.98 -0.68
CA SER A 130 -8.94 6.66 0.62
C SER A 130 -10.28 6.48 1.34
N LYS A 131 -11.39 6.68 0.62
CA LYS A 131 -12.74 6.49 1.15
C LYS A 131 -13.00 5.04 1.54
N ILE A 132 -12.55 4.07 0.74
CA ILE A 132 -12.71 2.65 1.05
C ILE A 132 -11.96 2.28 2.32
N VAL A 133 -10.69 2.69 2.44
CA VAL A 133 -9.84 2.46 3.61
C VAL A 133 -10.48 3.07 4.86
N TYR A 134 -10.84 4.35 4.81
CA TYR A 134 -11.47 5.06 5.91
C TYR A 134 -12.76 4.39 6.39
N ASN A 135 -13.67 4.08 5.45
CA ASN A 135 -14.96 3.48 5.79
C ASN A 135 -14.77 2.09 6.40
N THR A 136 -13.93 1.26 5.79
CA THR A 136 -13.61 -0.09 6.27
C THR A 136 -13.06 -0.06 7.69
N TYR A 137 -12.07 0.81 7.95
CA TYR A 137 -11.47 1.01 9.26
C TYR A 137 -12.49 1.45 10.33
N CYS A 138 -13.32 2.45 10.01
CA CYS A 138 -14.35 2.92 10.93
C CYS A 138 -15.42 1.85 11.22
N GLU A 139 -15.85 1.11 10.19
CA GLU A 139 -16.90 0.10 10.34
C GLU A 139 -16.47 -1.12 11.14
N ILE A 140 -15.23 -1.59 10.96
CA ILE A 140 -14.74 -2.70 11.77
C ILE A 140 -14.58 -2.29 13.23
N LEU A 141 -14.07 -1.08 13.50
CA LEU A 141 -13.97 -0.56 14.86
C LEU A 141 -15.32 -0.36 15.54
N LYS A 142 -16.34 0.09 14.80
CA LYS A 142 -17.72 0.14 15.28
C LYS A 142 -18.27 -1.24 15.68
N LYS A 143 -17.79 -2.32 15.07
CA LYS A 143 -18.17 -3.69 15.46
C LYS A 143 -17.39 -4.19 16.68
N LEU A 144 -16.13 -3.82 16.82
CA LEU A 144 -15.28 -4.20 17.95
C LEU A 144 -15.58 -3.41 19.23
N SER A 145 -16.18 -2.22 19.11
CA SER A 145 -16.47 -1.33 20.24
C SER A 145 -17.91 -1.48 20.78
N LYS A 146 -18.64 -2.51 20.36
CA LYS A 146 -19.98 -2.87 20.86
C LYS A 146 -19.88 -3.98 21.89
#